data_AF-A0ABD1AC05-F1
#
_entry.id   AF-A0ABD1AC05-F1
#
_cell.length_a   1.000
_cell.length_b   1.000
_cell.length_c   1.000
_cell.angle_alpha   90.00
_cell.angle_beta   90.00
_cell.angle_gamma   90.00
#
_symmetry.space_group_name_H-M   'P 1'
#
loop_
_entity.id
_entity.type
_entity.pdbx_description
1 polymer ?
#
loop_
_entity_poly.entity_id
_entity_poly.type
_entity_poly.pdbx_seq_one_letter_code
_entity_poly.pdbx_strand_id
1 'polypeptide(L)'
;MFRGFLSKTMEDKSNSSRNRTNTPPRPQIRTDIGSLYSADLSAYKSACKEDPDLQSFDSSLHQRTNRVINSLASGAETQSLSFDALIEVSGCLLDMNHDVVRFIIESREDALDNKDLSDLVNAYFDSSIKTLDFCNAIDNCVKRARIGQLHLQFAVKQFEIESSENNKSVEPGTNKYAKTLEELKKFKASGDPFDGEFFTLFESVYEQQVLLLEIIHKQRSRLDKKLKNIKNWKKISNVVFVTAFVSVLIFSVVAAAVAAPPVVTALAAALAVPMGSVGKWCNYLWSKYETSVKRQKDIVLSMSFGARMTMKDMENIGAHIDKLKIEMESMMQKVDFALNEKEEEVAVRLSMQEISKKFDVFTERIEEVGENAAKCSKDITRARTIVLRHILSFPSSSESEKGNMIEAITL
;
A
#
# COMPACT_ATOMS: atom_id res chain seq x y z
N MET A 1 32.71 -17.82 34.83
CA MET A 1 32.85 -18.98 35.75
C MET A 1 32.17 -20.17 35.09
N PHE A 2 32.76 -21.34 34.88
CA PHE A 2 34.11 -21.83 35.23
C PHE A 2 34.80 -22.48 34.02
N ARG A 3 36.14 -22.57 34.06
CA ARG A 3 36.99 -23.16 33.02
C ARG A 3 37.91 -24.20 33.68
N GLY A 4 37.93 -25.42 33.17
CA GLY A 4 39.07 -26.36 33.24
C GLY A 4 39.34 -27.12 34.56
N PHE A 5 39.72 -28.38 34.41
CA PHE A 5 40.74 -29.11 35.19
C PHE A 5 41.18 -30.30 34.30
N LEU A 6 42.31 -30.22 33.57
CA LEU A 6 43.70 -30.46 33.97
C LEU A 6 44.06 -31.90 34.37
N SER A 7 44.99 -32.45 33.60
CA SER A 7 45.59 -33.79 33.69
C SER A 7 46.75 -33.87 34.69
N LYS A 8 46.91 -35.05 35.33
CA LYS A 8 48.14 -35.74 35.82
C LYS A 8 47.68 -36.97 36.65
N THR A 9 48.40 -38.08 36.85
CA THR A 9 49.77 -38.60 36.56
C THR A 9 49.62 -40.16 36.46
N MET A 10 50.59 -41.05 36.18
CA MET A 10 52.07 -40.98 36.01
C MET A 10 52.54 -42.04 34.97
N GLU A 11 53.69 -42.68 35.20
CA GLU A 11 54.31 -43.77 34.41
C GLU A 11 54.32 -45.08 35.21
N ASP A 12 54.34 -46.24 34.54
CA ASP A 12 55.47 -47.18 34.72
C ASP A 12 55.65 -48.12 33.50
N LYS A 13 56.85 -48.69 33.34
CA LYS A 13 57.26 -49.53 32.20
C LYS A 13 57.18 -51.03 32.52
N SER A 14 56.67 -51.82 31.57
CA SER A 14 57.22 -53.17 31.34
C SER A 14 56.98 -53.64 29.89
N ASN A 15 57.95 -54.40 29.37
CA ASN A 15 58.03 -54.81 27.96
C ASN A 15 57.78 -56.33 27.88
N SER A 16 56.79 -56.79 27.11
CA SER A 16 56.75 -58.20 26.65
C SER A 16 55.92 -58.42 25.39
N SER A 17 56.28 -59.49 24.69
CA SER A 17 56.03 -59.85 23.29
C SER A 17 54.59 -59.88 22.75
N ARG A 18 54.49 -59.44 21.48
CA ARG A 18 53.71 -60.02 20.35
C ARG A 18 52.27 -60.53 20.63
N ASN A 19 51.29 -59.87 20.00
CA ASN A 19 50.66 -60.44 18.79
C ASN A 19 49.85 -59.40 17.97
N ARG A 20 49.58 -59.73 16.70
CA ARG A 20 48.96 -58.85 15.70
C ARG A 20 47.44 -58.72 15.90
N THR A 21 46.93 -57.49 15.79
CA THR A 21 45.60 -57.18 15.20
C THR A 21 45.56 -55.71 14.76
N ASN A 22 45.78 -55.45 13.47
CA ASN A 22 45.64 -54.10 12.90
C ASN A 22 44.15 -53.79 12.71
N THR A 23 43.58 -53.00 13.63
CA THR A 23 42.23 -52.43 13.45
C THR A 23 42.38 -51.04 12.84
N PRO A 24 41.72 -50.70 11.72
CA PRO A 24 41.78 -49.35 11.16
C PRO A 24 41.06 -48.36 12.10
N PRO A 25 41.47 -47.08 12.15
CA PRO A 25 40.78 -46.09 12.96
C PRO A 25 39.34 -45.92 12.48
N ARG A 26 38.36 -45.93 13.40
CA ARG A 26 36.98 -45.55 13.06
C ARG A 26 36.98 -44.11 12.53
N PRO A 27 36.33 -43.82 11.39
CA PRO A 27 36.17 -42.45 10.94
C PRO A 27 35.32 -41.69 11.95
N GLN A 28 35.88 -40.60 12.51
CA GLN A 28 35.10 -39.67 13.33
C GLN A 28 34.14 -38.92 12.42
N ILE A 29 32.84 -39.26 12.51
CA ILE A 29 31.78 -38.49 11.86
C ILE A 29 31.72 -37.13 12.55
N ARG A 30 32.25 -36.11 11.86
CA ARG A 30 32.25 -34.72 12.34
C ARG A 30 30.84 -34.15 12.20
N THR A 31 30.07 -34.18 13.28
CA THR A 31 28.73 -33.58 13.39
C THR A 31 28.79 -32.04 13.42
N ASP A 32 29.16 -31.43 12.30
CA ASP A 32 29.18 -29.97 12.09
C ASP A 32 27.82 -29.41 11.59
N ILE A 33 26.72 -30.10 11.93
CA ILE A 33 25.35 -29.71 11.53
C ILE A 33 24.91 -28.46 12.31
N GLY A 34 25.36 -28.30 13.56
CA GLY A 34 24.97 -27.20 14.43
C GLY A 34 25.50 -25.83 14.01
N SER A 35 26.61 -25.76 13.27
CA SER A 35 27.16 -24.47 12.80
C SER A 35 26.37 -23.92 11.61
N LEU A 36 26.01 -24.79 10.65
CA LEU A 36 25.32 -24.42 9.39
C LEU A 36 23.99 -23.68 9.60
N TYR A 37 23.22 -24.02 10.64
CA TYR A 37 21.87 -23.50 10.85
C TYR A 37 21.73 -22.55 12.04
N SER A 38 22.85 -22.20 12.70
CA SER A 38 22.85 -21.36 13.91
C SER A 38 22.20 -19.98 13.70
N ALA A 39 22.44 -19.34 12.55
CA ALA A 39 21.82 -18.08 12.17
C ALA A 39 20.30 -18.21 11.97
N ASP A 40 19.87 -19.21 11.20
CA ASP A 40 18.44 -19.48 10.93
C ASP A 40 17.67 -19.81 12.22
N LEU A 41 18.27 -20.59 13.13
CA LEU A 41 17.69 -20.94 14.42
C LEU A 41 17.52 -19.70 15.33
N SER A 42 18.49 -18.79 15.31
CA SER A 42 18.39 -17.52 16.05
C SER A 42 17.29 -16.61 15.49
N ALA A 43 17.15 -16.55 14.16
CA ALA A 43 16.12 -15.78 13.47
C ALA A 43 14.71 -16.37 13.67
N TYR A 44 14.59 -17.70 13.69
CA TYR A 44 13.38 -18.43 14.06
C TYR A 44 12.95 -18.11 15.51
N LYS A 45 13.88 -18.23 16.46
CA LYS A 45 13.61 -17.95 17.89
C LYS A 45 13.26 -16.48 18.17
N SER A 46 13.70 -15.54 17.33
CA SER A 46 13.24 -14.16 17.38
C SER A 46 11.80 -14.03 16.85
N ALA A 47 11.50 -14.64 15.70
CA ALA A 47 10.17 -14.60 15.11
C ALA A 47 9.09 -15.19 16.05
N CYS A 48 9.41 -16.27 16.77
CA CYS A 48 8.50 -16.89 17.76
C CYS A 48 8.09 -15.98 18.93
N LYS A 49 8.78 -14.84 19.13
CA LYS A 49 8.42 -13.84 20.15
C LYS A 49 7.54 -12.71 19.62
N GLU A 50 7.43 -12.58 18.30
CA GLU A 50 6.76 -11.45 17.63
C GLU A 50 5.43 -11.82 16.95
N ASP A 51 5.07 -13.10 17.00
CA ASP A 51 4.04 -13.73 16.18
C ASP A 51 3.35 -14.84 17.01
N PRO A 52 2.12 -14.61 17.51
CA PRO A 52 1.42 -15.56 18.38
C PRO A 52 1.10 -16.89 17.72
N ASP A 53 0.82 -16.89 16.42
CA ASP A 53 0.49 -18.11 15.67
C ASP A 53 1.74 -18.99 15.56
N LEU A 54 2.89 -18.39 15.26
CA LEU A 54 4.18 -19.07 15.33
C LEU A 54 4.54 -19.53 16.75
N GLN A 55 4.24 -18.75 17.79
CA GLN A 55 4.47 -19.19 19.18
C GLN A 55 3.66 -20.46 19.51
N SER A 56 2.42 -20.55 19.01
CA SER A 56 1.58 -21.74 19.17
C SER A 56 2.15 -22.95 18.41
N PHE A 57 2.65 -22.72 17.18
CA PHE A 57 3.30 -23.74 16.37
C PHE A 57 4.58 -24.27 17.02
N ASP A 58 5.46 -23.39 17.50
CA ASP A 58 6.71 -23.77 18.18
C ASP A 58 6.43 -24.58 19.46
N SER A 59 5.40 -24.20 20.22
CA SER A 59 4.95 -24.92 21.42
C SER A 59 4.46 -26.33 21.08
N SER A 60 3.66 -26.48 20.02
CA SER A 60 3.21 -27.77 19.49
C SER A 60 4.38 -28.64 19.01
N LEU A 61 5.34 -28.04 18.29
CA LEU A 61 6.55 -28.71 17.80
C LEU A 61 7.43 -29.19 18.98
N HIS A 62 7.65 -28.36 20.00
CA HIS A 62 8.35 -28.76 21.23
C HIS A 62 7.64 -29.92 21.95
N GLN A 63 6.32 -29.84 22.10
CA GLN A 63 5.53 -30.88 22.77
C GLN A 63 5.62 -32.22 22.03
N ARG A 64 5.43 -32.22 20.71
CA ARG A 64 5.56 -33.41 19.84
C ARG A 64 6.99 -33.97 19.86
N THR A 65 8.00 -33.11 19.76
CA THR A 65 9.43 -33.51 19.80
C THR A 65 9.79 -34.17 21.13
N ASN A 66 9.39 -33.60 22.26
CA ASN A 66 9.66 -34.16 23.58
C ASN A 66 8.96 -35.52 23.77
N ARG A 67 7.76 -35.70 23.22
CA ARG A 67 7.05 -36.99 23.26
C ARG A 67 7.81 -38.08 22.50
N VAL A 68 8.32 -37.76 21.31
CA VAL A 68 9.18 -38.66 20.51
C VAL A 68 10.48 -38.99 21.26
N ILE A 69 11.17 -38.00 21.84
CA ILE A 69 12.39 -38.22 22.61
C ILE A 69 12.15 -39.19 23.78
N ASN A 70 11.06 -38.99 24.53
CA ASN A 70 10.72 -39.85 25.66
C ASN A 70 10.41 -41.29 25.20
N SER A 71 9.67 -41.46 24.11
CA SER A 71 9.32 -42.78 23.56
C SER A 71 10.55 -43.54 23.01
N LEU A 72 11.50 -42.83 22.41
CA LEU A 72 12.79 -43.39 21.97
C LEU A 72 13.70 -43.74 23.17
N ALA A 73 13.73 -42.91 24.21
CA ALA A 73 14.51 -43.16 25.41
C ALA A 73 14.07 -44.44 26.13
N SER A 74 12.75 -44.70 26.24
CA SER A 74 12.23 -45.96 26.80
C SER A 74 12.59 -47.21 25.99
N GLY A 75 12.87 -47.08 24.68
CA GLY A 75 13.32 -48.19 23.84
C GLY A 75 14.84 -48.42 23.86
N ALA A 76 15.63 -47.50 24.42
CA ALA A 76 17.08 -47.62 24.48
C ALA A 76 17.55 -48.67 25.50
N GLU A 77 16.74 -48.96 26.53
CA GLU A 77 17.02 -49.97 27.55
C GLU A 77 16.89 -51.41 27.04
N THR A 78 16.13 -51.63 25.95
CA THR A 78 15.78 -52.97 25.42
C THR A 78 16.60 -53.42 24.20
N GLN A 79 17.64 -52.67 23.83
CA GLN A 79 18.53 -52.93 22.68
C GLN A 79 17.82 -53.11 21.31
N SER A 80 16.54 -52.77 21.25
CA SER A 80 15.68 -52.77 20.07
C SER A 80 14.56 -51.73 20.28
N LEU A 81 14.22 -50.99 19.22
CA LEU A 81 13.16 -49.97 19.25
C LEU A 81 11.78 -50.64 19.35
N SER A 82 10.92 -50.15 20.23
CA SER A 82 9.55 -50.65 20.37
C SER A 82 8.68 -50.24 19.18
N PHE A 83 7.67 -51.06 18.90
CA PHE A 83 6.69 -50.78 17.83
C PHE A 83 5.87 -49.51 18.13
N ASP A 84 5.53 -49.26 19.39
CA ASP A 84 4.81 -48.06 19.82
C ASP A 84 5.63 -46.77 19.58
N ALA A 85 6.95 -46.83 19.75
CA ALA A 85 7.83 -45.70 19.43
C ALA A 85 7.87 -45.39 17.93
N LEU A 86 7.73 -46.40 17.06
CA LEU A 86 7.62 -46.20 15.62
C LEU A 86 6.27 -45.58 15.24
N ILE A 87 5.17 -45.99 15.89
CA ILE A 87 3.84 -45.41 15.66
C ILE A 87 3.79 -43.94 16.09
N GLU A 88 4.26 -43.59 17.30
CA GLU A 88 4.22 -42.21 17.80
C GLU A 88 5.08 -41.25 16.95
N VAL A 89 6.25 -41.73 16.50
CA VAL A 89 7.10 -41.05 15.52
C VAL A 89 6.36 -40.77 14.21
N SER A 90 5.69 -41.78 13.65
CA SER A 90 4.96 -41.65 12.38
C SER A 90 3.76 -40.72 12.51
N GLY A 91 3.04 -40.74 13.64
CA GLY A 91 1.95 -39.81 13.94
C GLY A 91 2.43 -38.35 13.99
N CYS A 92 3.49 -38.08 14.75
CA CYS A 92 4.07 -36.72 14.84
C CYS A 92 4.49 -36.15 13.48
N LEU A 93 5.02 -36.99 12.58
CA LEU A 93 5.40 -36.59 11.21
C LEU A 93 4.18 -36.25 10.33
N LEU A 94 3.11 -37.04 10.40
CA LEU A 94 1.88 -36.78 9.64
C LEU A 94 1.21 -35.48 10.07
N ASP A 95 1.11 -35.26 11.39
CA ASP A 95 0.60 -34.03 11.98
C ASP A 95 1.38 -32.78 11.53
N MET A 96 2.72 -32.83 11.61
CA MET A 96 3.57 -31.72 11.17
C MET A 96 3.40 -31.40 9.67
N ASN A 97 3.24 -32.43 8.83
CA ASN A 97 3.00 -32.24 7.41
C ASN A 97 1.60 -31.63 7.15
N HIS A 98 0.58 -32.05 7.90
CA HIS A 98 -0.77 -31.49 7.76
C HIS A 98 -0.82 -30.00 8.16
N ASP A 99 -0.17 -29.62 9.26
CA ASP A 99 -0.15 -28.22 9.72
C ASP A 99 0.54 -27.31 8.70
N VAL A 100 1.66 -27.75 8.10
CA VAL A 100 2.38 -27.01 7.05
C VAL A 100 1.57 -26.92 5.74
N VAL A 101 0.97 -28.01 5.29
CA VAL A 101 0.18 -28.02 4.04
C VAL A 101 -1.06 -27.15 4.17
N ARG A 102 -1.77 -27.22 5.29
CA ARG A 102 -2.94 -26.37 5.58
C ARG A 102 -2.57 -24.89 5.50
N PHE A 103 -1.50 -24.50 6.19
CA PHE A 103 -1.05 -23.11 6.19
C PHE A 103 -0.62 -22.60 4.80
N ILE A 104 0.03 -23.45 3.99
CA ILE A 104 0.39 -23.11 2.59
C ILE A 104 -0.86 -22.89 1.74
N ILE A 105 -1.91 -23.70 1.94
CA ILE A 105 -3.19 -23.56 1.23
C ILE A 105 -3.91 -22.28 1.66
N GLU A 106 -4.11 -22.08 2.96
CA GLU A 106 -4.75 -20.88 3.53
C GLU A 106 -4.04 -19.62 3.05
N SER A 107 -2.70 -19.55 3.17
CA SER A 107 -1.92 -18.42 2.65
C SER A 107 -2.12 -18.21 1.15
N ARG A 108 -2.12 -19.28 0.35
CA ARG A 108 -2.27 -19.17 -1.12
C ARG A 108 -3.65 -18.63 -1.50
N GLU A 109 -4.69 -19.12 -0.86
CA GLU A 109 -6.08 -18.68 -1.05
C GLU A 109 -6.21 -17.18 -0.70
N ASP A 110 -5.56 -16.75 0.38
CA ASP A 110 -5.54 -15.37 0.87
C ASP A 110 -4.91 -14.34 -0.09
N ALA A 111 -4.12 -14.71 -1.11
CA ALA A 111 -3.73 -13.78 -2.19
C ALA A 111 -4.34 -14.12 -3.57
N LEU A 112 -5.10 -15.20 -3.65
CA LEU A 112 -6.01 -15.44 -4.78
C LEU A 112 -7.33 -14.67 -4.59
N ASP A 113 -7.75 -14.44 -3.34
CA ASP A 113 -8.81 -13.47 -3.04
C ASP A 113 -8.32 -12.02 -3.25
N ASN A 114 -8.38 -11.63 -4.51
CA ASN A 114 -8.02 -10.30 -5.00
C ASN A 114 -9.22 -9.35 -4.96
N LYS A 115 -10.37 -9.78 -4.42
CA LYS A 115 -11.65 -9.06 -4.50
C LYS A 115 -11.56 -7.68 -3.87
N ASP A 116 -11.05 -7.57 -2.64
CA ASP A 116 -10.91 -6.27 -1.97
C ASP A 116 -9.95 -5.31 -2.70
N LEU A 117 -9.00 -5.82 -3.50
CA LEU A 117 -8.15 -4.96 -4.33
C LEU A 117 -8.91 -4.47 -5.55
N SER A 118 -9.73 -5.32 -6.17
CA SER A 118 -10.65 -4.93 -7.25
C SER A 118 -11.64 -3.87 -6.76
N ASP A 119 -12.29 -4.11 -5.62
CA ASP A 119 -13.27 -3.20 -5.02
C ASP A 119 -12.63 -1.84 -4.68
N LEU A 120 -11.41 -1.84 -4.14
CA LEU A 120 -10.66 -0.60 -3.88
C LEU A 120 -10.22 0.12 -5.17
N VAL A 121 -9.81 -0.62 -6.20
CA VAL A 121 -9.45 -0.05 -7.51
C VAL A 121 -10.66 0.63 -8.14
N ASN A 122 -11.83 -0.01 -8.10
CA ASN A 122 -13.09 0.56 -8.57
C ASN A 122 -13.44 1.84 -7.78
N ALA A 123 -13.46 1.78 -6.44
CA ALA A 123 -13.73 2.93 -5.59
C ALA A 123 -12.77 4.12 -5.84
N TYR A 124 -11.48 3.84 -6.12
CA TYR A 124 -10.50 4.84 -6.50
C TYR A 124 -10.84 5.49 -7.86
N PHE A 125 -11.17 4.69 -8.88
CA PHE A 125 -11.53 5.22 -10.19
C PHE A 125 -12.85 6.01 -10.15
N ASP A 126 -13.89 5.51 -9.47
CA ASP A 126 -15.17 6.21 -9.30
C ASP A 126 -15.00 7.56 -8.60
N SER A 127 -14.23 7.61 -7.51
CA SER A 127 -13.92 8.85 -6.81
C SER A 127 -13.13 9.83 -7.68
N SER A 128 -12.20 9.32 -8.50
CA SER A 128 -11.44 10.16 -9.42
C SER A 128 -12.30 10.74 -10.56
N ILE A 129 -13.34 10.02 -11.04
CA ILE A 129 -14.30 10.54 -12.03
C ILE A 129 -15.08 11.71 -11.42
N LYS A 130 -15.73 11.49 -10.27
CA LYS A 130 -16.51 12.54 -9.60
C LYS A 130 -15.69 13.77 -9.25
N THR A 131 -14.39 13.61 -8.97
CA THR A 131 -13.51 14.75 -8.72
C THR A 131 -13.13 15.50 -10.01
N LEU A 132 -13.04 14.80 -11.15
CA LEU A 132 -12.92 15.46 -12.46
C LEU A 132 -14.22 16.22 -12.82
N ASP A 133 -15.39 15.66 -12.51
CA ASP A 133 -16.68 16.34 -12.69
C ASP A 133 -16.78 17.61 -11.82
N PHE A 134 -16.29 17.54 -10.58
CA PHE A 134 -16.15 18.72 -9.72
C PHE A 134 -15.18 19.77 -10.30
N CYS A 135 -14.01 19.36 -10.83
CA CYS A 135 -13.10 20.27 -11.54
C CYS A 135 -13.76 20.93 -12.76
N ASN A 136 -14.61 20.21 -13.50
CA ASN A 136 -15.39 20.77 -14.61
C ASN A 136 -16.46 21.76 -14.13
N ALA A 137 -17.11 21.49 -12.99
CA ALA A 137 -18.03 22.43 -12.35
C ALA A 137 -17.33 23.73 -11.94
N ILE A 138 -16.12 23.65 -11.37
CA ILE A 138 -15.30 24.83 -11.06
C ILE A 138 -14.93 25.62 -12.33
N ASP A 139 -14.49 24.95 -13.39
CA ASP A 139 -14.16 25.62 -14.67
C ASP A 139 -15.37 26.37 -15.26
N ASN A 140 -16.58 25.82 -15.10
CA ASN A 140 -17.82 26.52 -15.46
C ASN A 140 -18.11 27.72 -14.53
N CYS A 141 -17.85 27.62 -13.23
CA CYS A 141 -17.92 28.77 -12.31
C CYS A 141 -16.91 29.87 -12.69
N VAL A 142 -15.68 29.49 -13.03
CA VAL A 142 -14.62 30.42 -13.50
C VAL A 142 -15.03 31.11 -14.80
N LYS A 143 -15.65 30.39 -15.76
CA LYS A 143 -16.21 31.00 -16.99
C LYS A 143 -17.31 32.02 -16.65
N ARG A 144 -18.24 31.70 -15.74
CA ARG A 144 -19.27 32.64 -15.26
C ARG A 144 -18.64 33.89 -14.63
N ALA A 145 -17.65 33.71 -13.75
CA ALA A 145 -16.92 34.80 -13.11
C ALA A 145 -16.19 35.70 -14.12
N ARG A 146 -15.56 35.12 -15.16
CA ARG A 146 -14.92 35.86 -16.26
C ARG A 146 -15.90 36.71 -17.08
N ILE A 147 -17.15 36.27 -17.26
CA ILE A 147 -18.18 37.09 -17.91
C ILE A 147 -18.49 38.34 -17.07
N GLY A 148 -18.65 38.17 -15.75
CA GLY A 148 -18.80 39.31 -14.83
C GLY A 148 -17.58 40.25 -14.83
N GLN A 149 -16.37 39.69 -14.79
CA GLN A 149 -15.11 40.43 -14.90
C GLN A 149 -15.06 41.31 -16.17
N LEU A 150 -15.51 40.80 -17.32
CA LEU A 150 -15.57 41.58 -18.56
C LEU A 150 -16.53 42.78 -18.45
N HIS A 151 -17.71 42.61 -17.85
CA HIS A 151 -18.64 43.72 -17.61
C HIS A 151 -18.04 44.80 -16.69
N LEU A 152 -17.34 44.40 -15.62
CA LEU A 152 -16.59 45.34 -14.78
C LEU A 152 -15.49 46.06 -15.57
N GLN A 153 -14.76 45.35 -16.43
CA GLN A 153 -13.72 45.95 -17.27
C GLN A 153 -14.29 46.98 -18.26
N PHE A 154 -15.46 46.72 -18.84
CA PHE A 154 -16.15 47.69 -19.69
C PHE A 154 -16.67 48.88 -18.89
N ALA A 155 -17.23 48.67 -17.70
CA ALA A 155 -17.66 49.76 -16.81
C ALA A 155 -16.48 50.68 -16.43
N VAL A 156 -15.32 50.13 -16.07
CA VAL A 156 -14.11 50.92 -15.75
C VAL A 156 -13.66 51.77 -16.94
N LYS A 157 -13.51 51.18 -18.13
CA LYS A 157 -13.15 51.91 -19.36
C LYS A 157 -14.16 53.00 -19.70
N GLN A 158 -15.45 52.71 -19.53
CA GLN A 158 -16.52 53.64 -19.86
C GLN A 158 -16.58 54.81 -18.88
N PHE A 159 -16.29 54.57 -17.60
CA PHE A 159 -16.16 55.59 -16.56
C PHE A 159 -14.98 56.52 -16.79
N GLU A 160 -13.84 56.00 -17.27
CA GLU A 160 -12.67 56.82 -17.66
C GLU A 160 -13.02 57.77 -18.81
N ILE A 161 -13.77 57.29 -19.81
CA ILE A 161 -14.26 58.11 -20.94
C ILE A 161 -15.25 59.17 -20.43
N GLU A 162 -16.32 58.77 -19.73
CA GLU A 162 -17.36 59.68 -19.22
C GLU A 162 -16.81 60.71 -18.21
N SER A 163 -15.74 60.36 -17.47
CA SER A 163 -15.04 61.31 -16.58
C SER A 163 -14.11 62.28 -17.33
N SER A 164 -13.66 61.93 -18.53
CA SER A 164 -12.77 62.76 -19.35
C SER A 164 -13.53 63.73 -20.26
N GLU A 165 -14.76 63.39 -20.67
CA GLU A 165 -15.61 64.18 -21.58
C GLU A 165 -16.23 65.46 -20.95
N ASN A 166 -15.64 66.04 -19.91
CA ASN A 166 -16.15 67.17 -19.09
C ASN A 166 -16.56 68.47 -19.86
N ASN A 167 -16.40 68.53 -21.18
CA ASN A 167 -16.62 69.72 -22.00
C ASN A 167 -17.81 69.63 -22.97
N LYS A 168 -18.56 68.53 -23.02
CA LYS A 168 -19.84 68.48 -23.75
C LYS A 168 -20.99 68.76 -22.79
N SER A 169 -21.85 69.70 -23.16
CA SER A 169 -23.10 69.98 -22.46
C SER A 169 -24.00 68.75 -22.50
N VAL A 170 -23.99 67.98 -21.41
CA VAL A 170 -24.95 66.92 -21.13
C VAL A 170 -26.35 67.56 -21.13
N GLU A 171 -27.32 66.97 -21.83
CA GLU A 171 -28.68 67.52 -21.87
C GLU A 171 -29.28 67.54 -20.45
N PRO A 172 -30.02 68.59 -20.04
CA PRO A 172 -30.59 68.68 -18.70
C PRO A 172 -31.42 67.43 -18.36
N GLY A 173 -30.95 66.66 -17.37
CA GLY A 173 -31.58 65.41 -16.94
C GLY A 173 -30.96 64.11 -17.48
N THR A 174 -29.93 64.17 -18.33
CA THR A 174 -29.13 62.98 -18.67
C THR A 174 -28.03 62.72 -17.64
N ASN A 175 -27.87 61.47 -17.24
CA ASN A 175 -26.86 61.03 -16.27
C ASN A 175 -25.49 60.94 -16.96
N LYS A 176 -24.48 61.63 -16.41
CA LYS A 176 -23.10 61.62 -16.92
C LYS A 176 -22.50 60.22 -17.09
N TYR A 177 -22.86 59.30 -16.20
CA TYR A 177 -22.31 57.95 -16.13
C TYR A 177 -23.26 56.87 -16.68
N ALA A 178 -24.15 57.24 -17.61
CA ALA A 178 -25.21 56.38 -18.10
C ALA A 178 -24.72 55.03 -18.66
N LYS A 179 -23.62 55.02 -19.43
CA LYS A 179 -23.10 53.77 -20.02
C LYS A 179 -22.31 52.96 -18.99
N THR A 180 -21.58 53.61 -18.09
CA THR A 180 -20.96 52.93 -16.93
C THR A 180 -22.01 52.17 -16.13
N LEU A 181 -23.13 52.84 -15.80
CA LEU A 181 -24.25 52.24 -15.06
C LEU A 181 -24.97 51.14 -15.85
N GLU A 182 -24.89 51.14 -17.18
CA GLU A 182 -25.39 50.04 -18.02
C GLU A 182 -24.53 48.78 -17.88
N GLU A 183 -23.21 48.90 -17.97
CA GLU A 183 -22.29 47.76 -17.77
C GLU A 183 -22.32 47.23 -16.33
N LEU A 184 -22.46 48.10 -15.33
CA LEU A 184 -22.66 47.69 -13.95
C LEU A 184 -23.94 46.87 -13.74
N LYS A 185 -25.03 47.17 -14.46
CA LYS A 185 -26.24 46.32 -14.46
C LYS A 185 -25.99 44.95 -15.09
N LYS A 186 -25.18 44.87 -16.16
CA LYS A 186 -24.82 43.59 -16.80
C LYS A 186 -23.95 42.73 -15.89
N PHE A 187 -23.02 43.33 -15.15
CA PHE A 187 -22.30 42.65 -14.07
C PHE A 187 -23.27 42.12 -13.00
N LYS A 188 -24.15 42.96 -12.46
CA LYS A 188 -25.14 42.54 -11.45
C LYS A 188 -26.05 41.41 -11.95
N ALA A 189 -26.45 41.46 -13.22
CA ALA A 189 -27.25 40.41 -13.87
C ALA A 189 -26.49 39.10 -14.11
N SER A 190 -25.15 39.10 -14.05
CA SER A 190 -24.33 37.88 -14.17
C SER A 190 -24.41 36.98 -12.92
N GLY A 191 -24.83 37.54 -11.77
CA GLY A 191 -25.10 36.80 -10.53
C GLY A 191 -23.86 36.22 -9.84
N ASP A 192 -24.10 35.34 -8.87
CA ASP A 192 -23.04 34.55 -8.21
C ASP A 192 -22.56 33.46 -9.19
N PRO A 193 -21.25 33.36 -9.51
CA PRO A 193 -20.70 32.28 -10.32
C PRO A 193 -20.78 30.91 -9.65
N PHE A 194 -21.04 30.83 -8.34
CA PHE A 194 -21.28 29.60 -7.58
C PHE A 194 -22.78 29.46 -7.29
N ASP A 195 -23.42 28.49 -7.93
CA ASP A 195 -24.82 28.16 -7.65
C ASP A 195 -24.96 27.31 -6.37
N GLY A 196 -26.18 27.12 -5.89
CA GLY A 196 -26.44 26.36 -4.67
C GLY A 196 -26.06 24.87 -4.76
N GLU A 197 -26.06 24.30 -5.98
CA GLU A 197 -25.70 22.90 -6.20
C GLU A 197 -24.18 22.68 -6.12
N PHE A 198 -23.37 23.68 -6.52
CA PHE A 198 -21.91 23.64 -6.45
C PHE A 198 -21.36 23.19 -5.09
N PHE A 199 -21.84 23.79 -3.99
CA PHE A 199 -21.34 23.47 -2.65
C PHE A 199 -21.75 22.06 -2.19
N THR A 200 -22.93 21.58 -2.59
CA THR A 200 -23.37 20.19 -2.32
C THR A 200 -22.52 19.16 -3.07
N LEU A 201 -22.09 19.48 -4.30
CA LEU A 201 -21.14 18.66 -5.05
C LEU A 201 -19.75 18.67 -4.39
N PHE A 202 -19.26 19.83 -3.94
CA PHE A 202 -17.97 19.94 -3.26
C PHE A 202 -17.92 19.10 -1.98
N GLU A 203 -18.92 19.22 -1.11
CA GLU A 203 -19.03 18.45 0.13
C GLU A 203 -19.09 16.94 -0.15
N SER A 204 -19.94 16.51 -1.07
CA SER A 204 -20.09 15.10 -1.46
C SER A 204 -18.78 14.49 -1.99
N VAL A 205 -18.04 15.22 -2.84
CA VAL A 205 -16.75 14.75 -3.36
C VAL A 205 -15.68 14.73 -2.26
N TYR A 206 -15.70 15.70 -1.33
CA TYR A 206 -14.76 15.75 -0.21
C TYR A 206 -14.96 14.56 0.75
N GLU A 207 -16.21 14.29 1.16
CA GLU A 207 -16.54 13.11 1.97
C GLU A 207 -16.10 11.80 1.29
N GLN A 208 -16.33 11.67 -0.01
CA GLN A 208 -15.90 10.47 -0.75
C GLN A 208 -14.38 10.31 -0.79
N GLN A 209 -13.60 11.40 -0.88
CA GLN A 209 -12.13 11.34 -0.81
C GLN A 209 -11.65 10.91 0.59
N VAL A 210 -12.31 11.36 1.66
CA VAL A 210 -12.03 10.92 3.04
C VAL A 210 -12.30 9.42 3.21
N LEU A 211 -13.46 8.94 2.74
CA LEU A 211 -13.81 7.51 2.78
C LEU A 211 -12.83 6.66 1.95
N LEU A 212 -12.44 7.13 0.76
CA LEU A 212 -11.46 6.45 -0.08
C LEU A 212 -10.10 6.30 0.63
N LEU A 213 -9.63 7.36 1.31
CA LEU A 213 -8.39 7.32 2.08
C LEU A 213 -8.45 6.32 3.24
N GLU A 214 -9.60 6.19 3.91
CA GLU A 214 -9.80 5.16 4.95
C GLU A 214 -9.71 3.74 4.37
N ILE A 215 -10.40 3.46 3.26
CA ILE A 215 -10.38 2.14 2.60
C ILE A 215 -8.96 1.80 2.12
N ILE A 216 -8.25 2.76 1.51
CA ILE A 216 -6.84 2.63 1.11
C ILE A 216 -5.96 2.31 2.33
N HIS A 217 -6.13 3.02 3.44
CA HIS A 217 -5.35 2.80 4.66
C HIS A 217 -5.61 1.41 5.26
N LYS A 218 -6.88 1.00 5.35
CA LYS A 218 -7.30 -0.34 5.80
C LYS A 218 -6.64 -1.42 4.94
N GLN A 219 -6.74 -1.31 3.61
CA GLN A 219 -6.15 -2.28 2.69
C GLN A 219 -4.62 -2.33 2.79
N ARG A 220 -3.96 -1.17 2.88
CA ARG A 220 -2.50 -1.09 3.09
C ARG A 220 -2.08 -1.82 4.37
N SER A 221 -2.77 -1.56 5.49
CA SER A 221 -2.46 -2.20 6.78
C SER A 221 -2.58 -3.73 6.71
N ARG A 222 -3.54 -4.24 5.92
CA ARG A 222 -3.75 -5.67 5.72
C ARG A 222 -2.65 -6.30 4.85
N LEU A 223 -2.22 -5.61 3.79
CA LEU A 223 -1.08 -6.05 2.96
C LEU A 223 0.24 -6.00 3.73
N ASP A 224 0.42 -5.03 4.63
CA ASP A 224 1.58 -4.96 5.53
C ASP A 224 1.62 -6.15 6.51
N LYS A 225 0.47 -6.55 7.08
CA LYS A 225 0.32 -7.78 7.87
C LYS A 225 0.64 -9.03 7.04
N LYS A 226 0.03 -9.19 5.86
CA LYS A 226 0.32 -10.32 4.95
C LYS A 226 1.82 -10.41 4.65
N LEU A 227 2.48 -9.30 4.34
CA LEU A 227 3.92 -9.28 4.05
C LEU A 227 4.80 -9.62 5.27
N LYS A 228 4.39 -9.26 6.51
CA LYS A 228 5.06 -9.73 7.73
C LYS A 228 4.93 -11.26 7.87
N ASN A 229 3.71 -11.79 7.75
CA ASN A 229 3.44 -13.22 7.89
C ASN A 229 4.26 -14.05 6.89
N ILE A 230 4.32 -13.63 5.61
CA ILE A 230 5.15 -14.31 4.59
C ILE A 230 6.61 -14.43 5.01
N LYS A 231 7.19 -13.35 5.55
CA LYS A 231 8.60 -13.34 5.98
C LYS A 231 8.86 -14.26 7.17
N ASN A 232 7.86 -14.45 8.04
CA ASN A 232 7.94 -15.40 9.14
C ASN A 232 7.80 -16.84 8.61
N TRP A 233 6.75 -17.11 7.84
CA TRP A 233 6.45 -18.46 7.32
C TRP A 233 7.45 -19.00 6.30
N LYS A 234 8.10 -18.13 5.54
CA LYS A 234 9.26 -18.51 4.71
C LYS A 234 10.43 -19.06 5.52
N LYS A 235 10.65 -18.58 6.75
CA LYS A 235 11.66 -19.11 7.69
C LYS A 235 11.17 -20.43 8.32
N ILE A 236 9.95 -20.45 8.83
CA ILE A 236 9.33 -21.63 9.49
C ILE A 236 9.32 -22.82 8.52
N SER A 237 8.78 -22.62 7.32
CA SER A 237 8.67 -23.65 6.28
C SER A 237 10.03 -24.25 5.91
N ASN A 238 11.10 -23.44 5.85
CA ASN A 238 12.44 -23.93 5.60
C ASN A 238 12.97 -24.79 6.76
N VAL A 239 12.79 -24.37 8.01
CA VAL A 239 13.21 -25.13 9.21
C VAL A 239 12.45 -26.45 9.33
N VAL A 240 11.12 -26.43 9.22
CA VAL A 240 10.28 -27.63 9.34
C VAL A 240 10.59 -28.63 8.23
N PHE A 241 10.78 -28.15 6.98
CA PHE A 241 11.11 -29.04 5.88
C PHE A 241 12.50 -29.68 6.03
N VAL A 242 13.50 -28.90 6.45
CA VAL A 242 14.84 -29.45 6.78
C VAL A 242 14.75 -30.48 7.90
N THR A 243 13.96 -30.20 8.96
CA THR A 243 13.78 -31.12 10.09
C THR A 243 13.13 -32.43 9.64
N ALA A 244 12.00 -32.37 8.92
CA ALA A 244 11.31 -33.55 8.42
C ALA A 244 12.19 -34.40 7.49
N PHE A 245 12.97 -33.76 6.61
CA PHE A 245 13.91 -34.46 5.74
C PHE A 245 15.04 -35.15 6.52
N VAL A 246 15.63 -34.47 7.52
CA VAL A 246 16.64 -35.07 8.41
C VAL A 246 16.07 -36.24 9.21
N SER A 247 14.82 -36.16 9.69
CA SER A 247 14.13 -37.28 10.31
C SER A 247 14.00 -38.48 9.36
N VAL A 248 13.52 -38.27 8.12
CA VAL A 248 13.41 -39.36 7.12
C VAL A 248 14.77 -40.00 6.80
N LEU A 249 15.84 -39.21 6.72
CA LEU A 249 17.20 -39.74 6.58
C LEU A 249 17.57 -40.64 7.76
N ILE A 250 17.38 -40.17 9.00
CA ILE A 250 17.69 -40.93 10.22
C ILE A 250 16.93 -42.27 10.24
N PHE A 251 15.64 -42.29 9.91
CA PHE A 251 14.87 -43.54 9.84
C PHE A 251 15.35 -44.47 8.72
N SER A 252 15.81 -43.93 7.59
CA SER A 252 16.43 -44.72 6.52
C SER A 252 17.74 -45.39 7.00
N VAL A 253 18.52 -44.72 7.85
CA VAL A 253 19.71 -45.32 8.50
C VAL A 253 19.31 -46.47 9.43
N VAL A 254 18.33 -46.22 10.30
CA VAL A 254 17.89 -47.20 11.30
C VAL A 254 17.30 -48.45 10.64
N ALA A 255 16.45 -48.28 9.64
CA ALA A 255 15.89 -49.40 8.87
C ALA A 255 16.98 -50.23 8.18
N ALA A 256 17.96 -49.58 7.54
CA ALA A 256 19.10 -50.28 6.92
C ALA A 256 19.95 -51.03 7.95
N ALA A 257 20.18 -50.44 9.13
CA ALA A 257 20.95 -51.05 10.22
C ALA A 257 20.27 -52.26 10.85
N VAL A 258 18.93 -52.29 10.89
CA VAL A 258 18.14 -53.45 11.34
C VAL A 258 18.07 -54.53 10.26
N ALA A 259 18.07 -54.17 8.98
CA ALA A 259 17.90 -55.11 7.88
C ALA A 259 19.18 -55.86 7.44
N ALA A 260 20.37 -55.23 7.47
CA ALA A 260 21.62 -55.92 7.09
C ALA A 260 22.90 -55.24 7.66
N PRO A 261 23.96 -56.01 8.05
CA PRO A 261 25.21 -55.45 8.59
C PRO A 261 26.04 -54.48 7.73
N PRO A 262 26.06 -54.47 6.38
CA PRO A 262 26.86 -53.53 5.58
C PRO A 262 26.17 -52.16 5.41
N VAL A 263 25.85 -51.51 6.54
CA VAL A 263 25.05 -50.26 6.60
C VAL A 263 25.68 -49.07 5.86
N VAL A 264 27.01 -49.09 5.68
CA VAL A 264 27.80 -47.92 5.26
C VAL A 264 27.56 -47.48 3.81
N THR A 265 27.26 -48.41 2.89
CA THR A 265 27.05 -48.09 1.46
C THR A 265 25.67 -47.53 1.16
N ALA A 266 24.62 -48.02 1.83
CA ALA A 266 23.26 -47.47 1.70
C ALA A 266 23.15 -46.06 2.30
N LEU A 267 23.87 -45.82 3.41
CA LEU A 267 23.95 -44.51 4.08
C LEU A 267 24.43 -43.40 3.14
N ALA A 268 25.49 -43.66 2.38
CA ALA A 268 26.07 -42.70 1.44
C ALA A 268 25.13 -42.37 0.27
N ALA A 269 24.30 -43.33 -0.16
CA ALA A 269 23.32 -43.12 -1.24
C ALA A 269 22.09 -42.33 -0.77
N ALA A 270 21.57 -42.60 0.43
CA ALA A 270 20.43 -41.85 0.99
C ALA A 270 20.80 -40.37 1.27
N LEU A 271 22.00 -40.13 1.81
CA LEU A 271 22.53 -38.78 2.04
C LEU A 271 22.88 -38.03 0.74
N ALA A 272 22.93 -38.71 -0.42
CA ALA A 272 23.14 -38.08 -1.72
C ALA A 272 21.86 -37.48 -2.35
N VAL A 273 20.68 -37.70 -1.75
CA VAL A 273 19.45 -37.03 -2.19
C VAL A 273 19.59 -35.51 -1.95
N PRO A 274 19.49 -34.66 -2.99
CA PRO A 274 19.79 -33.24 -2.84
C PRO A 274 18.77 -32.49 -1.95
N MET A 275 19.08 -32.34 -0.66
CA MET A 275 18.34 -31.49 0.31
C MET A 275 18.03 -30.09 -0.22
N GLY A 276 18.93 -29.55 -1.06
CA GLY A 276 18.75 -28.26 -1.70
C GLY A 276 17.61 -28.18 -2.73
N SER A 277 16.95 -29.29 -3.11
CA SER A 277 15.85 -29.28 -4.09
C SER A 277 14.55 -28.72 -3.51
N VAL A 278 14.08 -29.27 -2.39
CA VAL A 278 12.75 -28.92 -1.85
C VAL A 278 12.77 -27.63 -1.02
N GLY A 279 13.87 -27.34 -0.30
CA GLY A 279 14.07 -26.02 0.31
C GLY A 279 14.04 -24.88 -0.72
N LYS A 280 14.61 -25.10 -1.92
CA LYS A 280 14.47 -24.18 -3.05
C LYS A 280 13.04 -24.08 -3.57
N TRP A 281 12.28 -25.17 -3.60
CA TRP A 281 10.87 -25.16 -4.00
C TRP A 281 9.98 -24.36 -3.02
N CYS A 282 10.08 -24.60 -1.71
CA CYS A 282 9.37 -23.81 -0.70
C CYS A 282 9.76 -22.32 -0.77
N ASN A 283 11.06 -22.02 -0.88
CA ASN A 283 11.56 -20.65 -1.03
C ASN A 283 11.04 -19.99 -2.32
N TYR A 284 10.96 -20.73 -3.44
CA TYR A 284 10.40 -20.26 -4.71
C TYR A 284 8.90 -19.93 -4.59
N LEU A 285 8.11 -20.83 -3.98
CA LEU A 285 6.68 -20.59 -3.75
C LEU A 285 6.44 -19.34 -2.89
N TRP A 286 7.12 -19.25 -1.74
CA TRP A 286 7.02 -18.08 -0.87
C TRP A 286 7.52 -16.81 -1.55
N SER A 287 8.59 -16.87 -2.36
CA SER A 287 9.08 -15.71 -3.12
C SER A 287 8.09 -15.25 -4.19
N LYS A 288 7.41 -16.18 -4.89
CA LYS A 288 6.35 -15.88 -5.85
C LYS A 288 5.15 -15.19 -5.16
N TYR A 289 4.75 -15.70 -4.01
CA TYR A 289 3.67 -15.13 -3.19
C TYR A 289 4.04 -13.76 -2.60
N GLU A 290 5.25 -13.62 -2.03
CA GLU A 290 5.82 -12.35 -1.55
C GLU A 290 5.84 -11.28 -2.65
N THR A 291 6.17 -11.68 -3.88
CA THR A 291 6.16 -10.80 -5.06
C THR A 291 4.74 -10.36 -5.43
N SER A 292 3.74 -11.24 -5.31
CA SER A 292 2.34 -10.88 -5.56
C SER A 292 1.85 -9.81 -4.57
N VAL A 293 2.01 -10.04 -3.27
CA VAL A 293 1.58 -9.12 -2.21
C VAL A 293 2.33 -7.78 -2.28
N LYS A 294 3.61 -7.77 -2.70
CA LYS A 294 4.34 -6.52 -3.00
C LYS A 294 3.68 -5.72 -4.12
N ARG A 295 3.35 -6.34 -5.26
CA ARG A 295 2.69 -5.62 -6.37
C ARG A 295 1.32 -5.07 -5.97
N GLN A 296 0.51 -5.84 -5.23
CA GLN A 296 -0.76 -5.36 -4.68
C GLN A 296 -0.53 -4.10 -3.81
N LYS A 297 0.49 -4.14 -2.95
CA LYS A 297 0.89 -3.00 -2.11
C LYS A 297 1.39 -1.81 -2.94
N ASP A 298 2.10 -2.03 -4.04
CA ASP A 298 2.56 -0.95 -4.93
C ASP A 298 1.37 -0.23 -5.60
N ILE A 299 0.34 -0.96 -6.05
CA ILE A 299 -0.92 -0.34 -6.50
C ILE A 299 -1.53 0.50 -5.36
N VAL A 300 -1.72 -0.07 -4.17
CA VAL A 300 -2.32 0.63 -3.02
C VAL A 300 -1.51 1.86 -2.59
N LEU A 301 -0.18 1.83 -2.66
CA LEU A 301 0.67 2.99 -2.43
C LEU A 301 0.51 4.06 -3.50
N SER A 302 0.36 3.68 -4.78
CA SER A 302 0.11 4.64 -5.87
C SER A 302 -1.28 5.28 -5.76
N MET A 303 -2.32 4.54 -5.39
CA MET A 303 -3.66 5.07 -5.07
C MET A 303 -3.61 5.99 -3.84
N SER A 304 -2.87 5.61 -2.79
CA SER A 304 -2.66 6.42 -1.58
C SER A 304 -1.90 7.72 -1.86
N PHE A 305 -1.04 7.75 -2.86
CA PHE A 305 -0.40 8.98 -3.33
C PHE A 305 -1.40 9.85 -4.10
N GLY A 306 -2.14 9.28 -5.05
CA GLY A 306 -3.17 9.96 -5.83
C GLY A 306 -4.24 10.62 -4.96
N ALA A 307 -4.90 9.86 -4.08
CA ALA A 307 -5.97 10.36 -3.21
C ALA A 307 -5.50 11.49 -2.27
N ARG A 308 -4.27 11.41 -1.72
CA ARG A 308 -3.72 12.48 -0.88
C ARG A 308 -3.38 13.75 -1.67
N MET A 309 -2.89 13.61 -2.90
CA MET A 309 -2.70 14.76 -3.80
C MET A 309 -4.05 15.43 -4.11
N THR A 310 -5.05 14.63 -4.49
CA THR A 310 -6.41 15.11 -4.78
C THR A 310 -7.04 15.84 -3.60
N MET A 311 -6.97 15.28 -2.39
CA MET A 311 -7.46 15.94 -1.17
C MET A 311 -6.76 17.28 -0.91
N LYS A 312 -5.43 17.34 -1.07
CA LYS A 312 -4.65 18.58 -0.89
C LYS A 312 -5.00 19.64 -1.94
N ASP A 313 -5.25 19.24 -3.18
CA ASP A 313 -5.69 20.15 -4.24
C ASP A 313 -7.12 20.66 -3.99
N MET A 314 -8.04 19.81 -3.50
CA MET A 314 -9.39 20.24 -3.10
C MET A 314 -9.38 21.24 -1.93
N GLU A 315 -8.55 21.02 -0.90
CA GLU A 315 -8.36 21.98 0.19
C GLU A 315 -7.88 23.35 -0.32
N ASN A 316 -6.92 23.35 -1.24
CA ASN A 316 -6.41 24.57 -1.85
C ASN A 316 -7.52 25.28 -2.65
N ILE A 317 -8.23 24.54 -3.50
CA ILE A 317 -9.33 25.08 -4.31
C ILE A 317 -10.41 25.71 -3.43
N GLY A 318 -10.86 25.03 -2.36
CA GLY A 318 -11.83 25.58 -1.40
C GLY A 318 -11.36 26.93 -0.82
N ALA A 319 -10.12 26.99 -0.35
CA ALA A 319 -9.55 28.22 0.19
C ALA A 319 -9.38 29.36 -0.84
N HIS A 320 -9.29 29.07 -2.14
CA HIS A 320 -9.30 30.09 -3.20
C HIS A 320 -10.72 30.50 -3.61
N ILE A 321 -11.69 29.57 -3.56
CA ILE A 321 -13.13 29.87 -3.75
C ILE A 321 -13.63 30.81 -2.67
N ASP A 322 -13.29 30.57 -1.39
CA ASP A 322 -13.67 31.46 -0.28
C ASP A 322 -13.15 32.89 -0.50
N LYS A 323 -11.90 33.04 -0.94
CA LYS A 323 -11.32 34.36 -1.27
C LYS A 323 -12.02 35.03 -2.46
N LEU A 324 -12.31 34.28 -3.51
CA LEU A 324 -13.03 34.79 -4.68
C LEU A 324 -14.44 35.24 -4.30
N LYS A 325 -15.14 34.49 -3.44
CA LYS A 325 -16.46 34.83 -2.92
C LYS A 325 -16.43 36.14 -2.12
N ILE A 326 -15.48 36.30 -1.19
CA ILE A 326 -15.30 37.55 -0.43
C ILE A 326 -15.07 38.75 -1.36
N GLU A 327 -14.24 38.58 -2.40
CA GLU A 327 -14.00 39.67 -3.35
C GLU A 327 -15.22 39.97 -4.22
N MET A 328 -15.94 38.93 -4.70
CA MET A 328 -17.20 39.07 -5.44
C MET A 328 -18.27 39.82 -4.63
N GLU A 329 -18.51 39.42 -3.39
CA GLU A 329 -19.45 40.10 -2.48
C GLU A 329 -19.06 41.57 -2.29
N SER A 330 -17.76 41.85 -2.11
CA SER A 330 -17.28 43.23 -1.98
C SER A 330 -17.41 44.05 -3.27
N MET A 331 -17.36 43.42 -4.45
CA MET A 331 -17.61 44.10 -5.73
C MET A 331 -19.11 44.35 -5.94
N MET A 332 -19.97 43.36 -5.65
CA MET A 332 -21.42 43.50 -5.70
C MET A 332 -21.93 44.65 -4.81
N GLN A 333 -21.41 44.78 -3.58
CA GLN A 333 -21.78 45.88 -2.68
C GLN A 333 -21.48 47.27 -3.28
N LYS A 334 -20.34 47.44 -3.97
CA LYS A 334 -19.97 48.72 -4.63
C LYS A 334 -20.86 49.01 -5.83
N VAL A 335 -21.18 47.96 -6.60
CA VAL A 335 -22.08 48.06 -7.75
C VAL A 335 -23.50 48.40 -7.29
N ASP A 336 -23.97 47.81 -6.20
CA ASP A 336 -25.28 48.11 -5.63
C ASP A 336 -25.37 49.55 -5.14
N PHE A 337 -24.32 50.06 -4.47
CA PHE A 337 -24.26 51.46 -4.07
C PHE A 337 -24.31 52.41 -5.29
N ALA A 338 -23.52 52.15 -6.35
CA ALA A 338 -23.55 52.93 -7.59
C ALA A 338 -24.90 52.91 -8.31
N LEU A 339 -25.61 51.78 -8.27
CA LEU A 339 -26.89 51.61 -8.97
C LEU A 339 -28.09 52.17 -8.18
N ASN A 340 -28.00 52.19 -6.85
CA ASN A 340 -29.01 52.79 -5.98
C ASN A 340 -28.88 54.32 -6.00
N GLU A 341 -27.68 54.85 -5.70
CA GLU A 341 -27.38 56.29 -5.69
C GLU A 341 -27.00 56.84 -7.08
N LYS A 342 -27.55 56.23 -8.13
CA LYS A 342 -27.22 56.52 -9.54
C LYS A 342 -27.39 58.00 -9.93
N GLU A 343 -28.27 58.74 -9.26
CA GLU A 343 -28.54 60.16 -9.54
C GLU A 343 -27.47 61.08 -8.93
N GLU A 344 -26.68 60.59 -7.97
CA GLU A 344 -25.55 61.30 -7.39
C GLU A 344 -24.23 60.95 -8.09
N GLU A 345 -23.74 61.83 -8.97
CA GLU A 345 -22.45 61.65 -9.67
C GLU A 345 -21.28 61.35 -8.71
N VAL A 346 -21.31 61.89 -7.49
CA VAL A 346 -20.29 61.67 -6.47
C VAL A 346 -20.30 60.21 -5.97
N ALA A 347 -21.48 59.63 -5.74
CA ALA A 347 -21.61 58.25 -5.29
C ALA A 347 -21.15 57.26 -6.37
N VAL A 348 -21.55 57.48 -7.63
CA VAL A 348 -21.09 56.67 -8.78
C VAL A 348 -19.56 56.77 -8.92
N ARG A 349 -18.99 57.98 -8.82
CA ARG A 349 -17.54 58.20 -8.91
C ARG A 349 -16.76 57.50 -7.79
N LEU A 350 -17.23 57.58 -6.54
CA LEU A 350 -16.60 56.88 -5.41
C LEU A 350 -16.65 55.36 -5.60
N SER A 351 -17.81 54.83 -5.99
CA SER A 351 -17.99 53.41 -6.28
C SER A 351 -17.02 52.92 -7.36
N MET A 352 -16.90 53.66 -8.47
CA MET A 352 -16.00 53.31 -9.56
C MET A 352 -14.52 53.39 -9.17
N GLN A 353 -14.12 54.34 -8.33
CA GLN A 353 -12.75 54.39 -7.79
C GLN A 353 -12.42 53.15 -6.95
N GLU A 354 -13.35 52.67 -6.12
CA GLU A 354 -13.15 51.45 -5.35
C GLU A 354 -13.18 50.18 -6.22
N ILE A 355 -14.07 50.12 -7.22
CA ILE A 355 -14.15 49.04 -8.20
C ILE A 355 -12.83 48.92 -8.97
N SER A 356 -12.32 50.03 -9.54
CA SER A 356 -11.04 50.04 -10.25
C SER A 356 -9.87 49.62 -9.35
N LYS A 357 -9.84 50.07 -8.09
CA LYS A 357 -8.81 49.67 -7.11
C LYS A 357 -8.83 48.17 -6.79
N LYS A 358 -10.00 47.52 -6.85
CA LYS A 358 -10.18 46.09 -6.55
C LYS A 358 -10.15 45.18 -7.79
N PHE A 359 -10.26 45.74 -8.99
CA PHE A 359 -10.42 44.99 -10.24
C PHE A 359 -9.30 43.96 -10.50
N ASP A 360 -8.04 44.35 -10.27
CA ASP A 360 -6.90 43.46 -10.49
C ASP A 360 -6.87 42.30 -9.48
N VAL A 361 -7.19 42.57 -8.21
CA VAL A 361 -7.29 41.53 -7.17
C VAL A 361 -8.44 40.57 -7.47
N PHE A 362 -9.59 41.08 -7.91
CA PHE A 362 -10.72 40.26 -8.32
C PHE A 362 -10.37 39.37 -9.53
N THR A 363 -9.63 39.92 -10.50
CA THR A 363 -9.09 39.16 -11.64
C THR A 363 -8.14 38.04 -11.20
N GLU A 364 -7.17 38.35 -10.33
CA GLU A 364 -6.22 37.39 -9.76
C GLU A 364 -6.96 36.22 -9.08
N ARG A 365 -8.00 36.48 -8.27
CA ARG A 365 -8.76 35.41 -7.60
C ARG A 365 -9.51 34.49 -8.57
N ILE A 366 -9.99 35.00 -9.70
CA ILE A 366 -10.63 34.17 -10.75
C ILE A 366 -9.58 33.25 -11.40
N GLU A 367 -8.38 33.77 -11.65
CA GLU A 367 -7.27 33.01 -12.25
C GLU A 367 -6.75 31.93 -11.30
N GLU A 368 -6.51 32.26 -10.02
CA GLU A 368 -6.07 31.30 -9.00
C GLU A 368 -7.02 30.08 -8.87
N VAL A 369 -8.34 30.29 -8.92
CA VAL A 369 -9.33 29.20 -8.85
C VAL A 369 -9.26 28.32 -10.11
N GLY A 370 -9.16 28.94 -11.29
CA GLY A 370 -9.06 28.23 -12.57
C GLY A 370 -7.76 27.42 -12.72
N GLU A 371 -6.63 27.99 -12.33
CA GLU A 371 -5.34 27.30 -12.35
C GLU A 371 -5.31 26.09 -11.42
N ASN A 372 -5.84 26.23 -10.20
CA ASN A 372 -5.90 25.13 -9.25
C ASN A 372 -6.86 24.01 -9.71
N ALA A 373 -8.02 24.33 -10.31
CA ALA A 373 -8.91 23.34 -10.90
C ALA A 373 -8.25 22.57 -12.05
N ALA A 374 -7.58 23.28 -12.97
CA ALA A 374 -6.84 22.68 -14.07
C ALA A 374 -5.67 21.80 -13.57
N LYS A 375 -4.95 22.24 -12.53
CA LYS A 375 -3.91 21.46 -11.86
C LYS A 375 -4.46 20.18 -11.24
N CYS A 376 -5.55 20.27 -10.47
CA CYS A 376 -6.20 19.13 -9.83
C CYS A 376 -6.62 18.08 -10.87
N SER A 377 -7.29 18.50 -11.95
CA SER A 377 -7.68 17.63 -13.06
C SER A 377 -6.49 16.91 -13.71
N LYS A 378 -5.39 17.63 -13.94
CA LYS A 378 -4.13 17.09 -14.48
C LYS A 378 -3.47 16.08 -13.53
N ASP A 379 -3.41 16.39 -12.23
CA ASP A 379 -2.78 15.53 -11.23
C ASP A 379 -3.62 14.27 -10.97
N ILE A 380 -4.96 14.36 -10.98
CA ILE A 380 -5.87 13.18 -10.98
C ILE A 380 -5.63 12.30 -12.21
N THR A 381 -5.60 12.89 -13.41
CA THR A 381 -5.39 12.15 -14.67
C THR A 381 -4.03 11.43 -14.69
N ARG A 382 -2.99 12.09 -14.17
CA ARG A 382 -1.65 11.51 -13.99
C ARG A 382 -1.68 10.37 -12.96
N ALA A 383 -2.36 10.55 -11.84
CA ALA A 383 -2.47 9.53 -10.79
C ALA A 383 -3.22 8.28 -11.30
N ARG A 384 -4.36 8.45 -11.98
CA ARG A 384 -5.08 7.38 -12.71
C ARG A 384 -4.13 6.61 -13.64
N THR A 385 -3.34 7.31 -14.45
CA THR A 385 -2.36 6.70 -15.38
C THR A 385 -1.28 5.88 -14.65
N ILE A 386 -0.81 6.35 -13.49
CA ILE A 386 0.19 5.64 -12.67
C ILE A 386 -0.43 4.37 -12.05
N VAL A 387 -1.67 4.45 -11.54
CA VAL A 387 -2.41 3.30 -10.99
C VAL A 387 -2.66 2.25 -12.09
N LEU A 388 -3.18 2.66 -13.25
CA LEU A 388 -3.36 1.79 -14.42
C LEU A 388 -2.05 1.11 -14.84
N ARG A 389 -0.93 1.82 -14.85
CA ARG A 389 0.38 1.21 -15.19
C ARG A 389 0.78 0.13 -14.20
N HIS A 390 0.56 0.32 -12.89
CA HIS A 390 0.85 -0.71 -11.90
C HIS A 390 -0.08 -1.92 -12.04
N ILE A 391 -1.35 -1.72 -12.38
CA ILE A 391 -2.32 -2.79 -12.67
C ILE A 391 -1.90 -3.56 -13.94
N LEU A 392 -1.66 -2.89 -15.05
CA LEU A 392 -1.27 -3.51 -16.34
C LEU A 392 0.12 -4.17 -16.29
N SER A 393 0.95 -3.83 -15.30
CA SER A 393 2.22 -4.53 -15.02
C SER A 393 2.00 -5.88 -14.31
N PHE A 394 0.76 -6.30 -14.03
CA PHE A 394 0.45 -7.67 -13.65
C PHE A 394 0.52 -8.59 -14.88
N PRO A 395 1.33 -9.65 -14.84
CA PRO A 395 1.19 -10.73 -15.82
C PRO A 395 -0.10 -11.49 -15.49
N SER A 396 -1.17 -11.23 -16.24
CA SER A 396 -2.39 -12.04 -16.18
C SER A 396 -2.07 -13.47 -16.63
N SER A 397 -2.51 -14.46 -15.87
CA SER A 397 -2.37 -15.88 -16.22
C SER A 397 -3.46 -16.38 -17.19
N SER A 398 -4.28 -15.46 -17.71
CA SER A 398 -5.25 -15.70 -18.78
C SER A 398 -5.16 -14.57 -19.81
N GLU A 399 -5.40 -14.90 -21.09
CA GLU A 399 -5.52 -13.90 -22.17
C GLU A 399 -6.98 -13.43 -22.34
N SER A 400 -7.96 -14.19 -21.84
CA SER A 400 -9.39 -13.86 -21.98
C SER A 400 -9.84 -12.69 -21.11
N GLU A 401 -9.27 -12.49 -19.91
CA GLU A 401 -9.62 -11.35 -19.05
C GLU A 401 -9.15 -10.00 -19.61
N LYS A 402 -8.14 -10.00 -20.50
CA LYS A 402 -7.66 -8.76 -21.14
C LYS A 402 -8.68 -8.16 -22.10
N GLY A 403 -9.50 -8.98 -22.76
CA GLY A 403 -10.53 -8.50 -23.69
C GLY A 403 -11.59 -7.67 -22.97
N ASN A 404 -12.28 -8.29 -22.00
CA ASN A 404 -13.36 -7.65 -21.26
C ASN A 404 -12.90 -6.41 -20.46
N MET A 405 -11.67 -6.42 -19.94
CA MET A 405 -11.15 -5.28 -19.19
C MET A 405 -10.83 -4.08 -20.10
N ILE A 406 -10.40 -4.29 -21.34
CA ILE A 406 -10.18 -3.20 -22.32
C ILE A 406 -11.52 -2.59 -22.77
N GLU A 407 -12.55 -3.42 -22.96
CA GLU A 407 -13.89 -2.95 -23.34
C GLU A 407 -14.50 -2.05 -22.26
N ALA A 408 -14.33 -2.39 -20.99
CA ALA A 408 -14.72 -1.57 -19.83
C ALA A 408 -13.79 -0.36 -19.53
N ILE A 409 -12.66 -0.22 -20.23
CA ILE A 409 -11.73 0.92 -20.12
C ILE A 409 -11.93 1.95 -21.25
N THR A 410 -12.71 1.60 -22.29
CA THR A 410 -12.93 2.43 -23.49
C THR A 410 -14.30 3.15 -23.47
N LEU A 411 -15.09 2.93 -22.42
CA LEU A 411 -16.29 3.68 -22.03
C LEU A 411 -16.01 4.46 -20.74
#